data_AF-A0A1H7SYX2-F1
#
_entry.id   AF-A0A1H7SYX2-F1
#
_cell.length_a   1.000
_cell.length_b   1.000
_cell.length_c   1.000
_cell.angle_alpha   90.00
_cell.angle_beta   90.00
_cell.angle_gamma   90.00
#
_symmetry.space_group_name_H-M   'P 1'
#
loop_
_entity.id
_entity.type
_entity.pdbx_description
1 polymer ?
#
loop_
_entity_poly.entity_id
_entity_poly.type
_entity_poly.pdbx_seq_one_letter_code
_entity_poly.pdbx_strand_id
1 'polypeptide(L)'
;MKFLKWLNLIPLVMFVIRDMLGMADINPIWMIVIAAFVIMNVFMAKSMKEYLLSSLLLLISCVAGMILSTYYYYYFVSSDFETPIVGAFIAMVYGIFVLVLVGVGTAVFAIRNRKEAVKNGDI
;
A
#
# COMPACT_ATOMS: atom_id res chain seq x y z
N MET A 1 3.90 -8.54 -15.65
CA MET A 1 2.75 -7.82 -15.04
C MET A 1 1.87 -8.66 -14.13
N LYS A 2 1.52 -9.93 -14.45
CA LYS A 2 0.78 -10.80 -13.50
C LYS A 2 1.43 -10.80 -12.12
N PHE A 3 2.76 -10.96 -12.08
CA PHE A 3 3.55 -11.00 -10.84
C PHE A 3 3.46 -9.71 -9.99
N LEU A 4 3.43 -8.52 -10.61
CA LEU A 4 3.34 -7.24 -9.89
C LEU A 4 2.01 -7.08 -9.14
N LYS A 5 0.92 -7.57 -9.73
CA LYS A 5 -0.41 -7.53 -9.11
C LYS A 5 -0.45 -8.42 -7.86
N TRP A 6 0.15 -9.61 -7.94
CA TRP A 6 0.25 -10.52 -6.80
C TRP A 6 1.19 -10.00 -5.71
N LEU A 7 2.29 -9.32 -6.09
CA LEU A 7 3.18 -8.66 -5.13
C LEU A 7 2.45 -7.60 -4.31
N ASN A 8 1.60 -6.79 -4.93
CA ASN A 8 0.83 -5.77 -4.20
C ASN A 8 -0.21 -6.35 -3.22
N LEU A 9 -0.46 -7.67 -3.24
CA LEU A 9 -1.27 -8.37 -2.23
C LEU A 9 -0.46 -8.78 -0.99
N ILE A 10 0.88 -8.77 -1.06
CA ILE A 10 1.74 -9.14 0.08
C ILE A 10 1.43 -8.33 1.35
N PRO A 11 1.21 -7.00 1.27
CA PRO A 11 0.79 -6.20 2.42
C PRO A 11 -0.44 -6.76 3.15
N LEU A 12 -1.39 -7.37 2.43
CA LEU A 12 -2.58 -7.99 3.04
C LEU A 12 -2.19 -9.10 4.02
N VAL A 13 -1.35 -10.05 3.58
CA VAL A 13 -0.89 -11.18 4.40
C VAL A 13 0.00 -10.70 5.54
N MET A 14 0.80 -9.69 5.25
CA MET A 14 1.72 -9.08 6.19
C MET A 14 1.00 -8.38 7.36
N PHE A 15 -0.15 -7.74 7.14
CA PHE A 15 -0.99 -7.20 8.21
C PHE A 15 -1.54 -8.30 9.14
N VAL A 16 -1.86 -9.49 8.61
CA VAL A 16 -2.28 -10.63 9.42
C VAL A 16 -1.13 -11.16 10.29
N ILE A 17 0.08 -11.25 9.73
CA ILE A 17 1.28 -11.68 10.49
C ILE A 17 1.62 -10.66 11.59
N ARG A 18 1.52 -9.36 11.31
CA ARG A 18 1.72 -8.28 12.29
C ARG A 18 0.83 -8.47 13.52
N ASP A 19 -0.43 -8.82 13.30
CA ASP A 19 -1.42 -9.00 14.37
C ASP A 19 -1.07 -10.20 15.26
N MET A 20 -0.61 -11.30 14.66
CA MET A 20 -0.09 -12.46 15.40
C MET A 20 1.15 -12.14 16.24
N LEU A 21 1.89 -11.07 15.91
CA LEU A 21 3.05 -10.60 16.66
C LEU A 21 2.71 -9.57 17.75
N GLY A 22 1.41 -9.24 17.95
CA GLY A 22 0.96 -8.31 18.99
C GLY A 22 1.33 -6.85 18.74
N MET A 23 1.72 -6.49 17.52
CA MET A 23 2.09 -5.12 17.18
C MET A 23 0.85 -4.33 16.73
N ALA A 24 0.08 -3.78 17.68
CA ALA A 24 -1.15 -3.03 17.40
C ALA A 24 -0.90 -1.59 16.90
N ASP A 25 0.30 -1.04 17.04
CA ASP A 25 0.60 0.38 16.75
C ASP A 25 1.13 0.68 15.34
N ILE A 26 1.05 1.96 14.94
CA ILE A 26 1.70 2.45 13.71
C ILE A 26 3.19 2.10 13.78
N ASN A 27 3.65 1.28 12.85
CA ASN A 27 5.01 0.77 12.87
C ASN A 27 5.76 1.28 11.62
N PRO A 28 6.86 2.03 11.82
CA PRO A 28 7.62 2.64 10.73
C PRO A 28 8.13 1.64 9.68
N ILE A 29 8.43 0.40 10.09
CA ILE A 29 8.89 -0.64 9.17
C ILE A 29 7.82 -0.92 8.11
N TRP A 30 6.55 -0.92 8.48
CA TRP A 30 5.45 -1.13 7.54
C TRP A 30 5.29 0.02 6.55
N MET A 31 5.46 1.25 7.02
CA MET A 31 5.47 2.42 6.15
C MET A 31 6.61 2.34 5.13
N ILE A 32 7.80 1.88 5.54
CA ILE A 32 8.94 1.69 4.63
C ILE A 32 8.64 0.60 3.59
N VAL A 33 8.06 -0.53 4.00
CA VAL A 33 7.68 -1.61 3.08
C VAL A 33 6.67 -1.09 2.04
N ILE A 34 5.62 -0.41 2.47
CA ILE A 34 4.62 0.20 1.59
C ILE A 34 5.29 1.18 0.60
N ALA A 35 6.20 2.02 1.08
CA ALA A 35 6.95 2.94 0.23
C ALA A 35 7.78 2.20 -0.83
N ALA A 36 8.46 1.12 -0.45
CA ALA A 36 9.20 0.28 -1.39
C ALA A 36 8.28 -0.32 -2.48
N PHE A 37 7.07 -0.79 -2.12
CA PHE A 37 6.10 -1.27 -3.09
C PHE A 37 5.63 -0.17 -4.06
N VAL A 38 5.38 1.05 -3.58
CA VAL A 38 5.03 2.17 -4.47
C VAL A 38 6.18 2.48 -5.43
N ILE A 39 7.42 2.53 -4.92
CA ILE A 39 8.61 2.75 -5.73
C ILE A 39 8.75 1.65 -6.80
N MET A 40 8.58 0.39 -6.42
CA MET A 40 8.58 -0.74 -7.37
C MET A 40 7.50 -0.58 -8.43
N ASN A 41 6.29 -0.17 -8.05
CA ASN A 41 5.21 0.08 -9.01
C ASN A 41 5.59 1.17 -10.02
N VAL A 42 6.23 2.27 -9.58
CA VAL A 42 6.71 3.33 -10.48
C VAL A 42 7.71 2.76 -11.49
N PHE A 43 8.72 2.01 -11.02
CA PHE A 43 9.77 1.53 -11.91
C PHE A 43 9.31 0.41 -12.86
N MET A 44 8.42 -0.47 -12.40
CA MET A 44 8.06 -1.68 -13.14
C MET A 44 6.81 -1.53 -14.04
N ALA A 45 5.99 -0.50 -13.83
CA ALA A 45 4.85 -0.24 -14.69
C ALA A 45 5.29 0.27 -16.08
N LYS A 46 4.64 -0.24 -17.14
CA LYS A 46 4.90 0.16 -18.52
C LYS A 46 3.98 1.28 -19.00
N SER A 47 2.82 1.41 -18.37
CA SER A 47 1.80 2.42 -18.70
C SER A 47 1.22 3.06 -17.44
N MET A 48 0.68 4.28 -17.58
CA MET A 48 -0.03 4.96 -16.48
C MET A 48 -1.18 4.12 -15.93
N LYS A 49 -1.92 3.43 -16.82
CA LYS A 49 -3.02 2.56 -16.42
C LYS A 49 -2.55 1.41 -15.54
N GLU A 50 -1.42 0.79 -15.87
CA GLU A 50 -0.84 -0.29 -15.06
C GLU A 50 -0.33 0.21 -13.71
N TYR A 51 0.31 1.37 -13.69
CA TYR A 51 0.78 1.99 -12.47
C TYR A 51 -0.38 2.28 -11.51
N LEU A 52 -1.45 2.90 -12.01
CA LEU A 52 -2.64 3.21 -11.23
C LEU A 52 -3.35 1.94 -10.73
N LEU A 53 -3.51 0.91 -11.56
CA LEU A 53 -4.10 -0.36 -11.15
C LEU A 53 -3.28 -1.06 -10.07
N SER A 54 -1.95 -1.08 -10.19
CA SER A 54 -1.06 -1.71 -9.22
C SER A 54 -1.07 -0.95 -7.89
N SER A 55 -1.10 0.39 -7.96
CA SER A 55 -1.21 1.27 -6.80
C SER A 55 -2.57 1.17 -6.11
N LEU A 56 -3.65 1.01 -6.87
CA LEU A 56 -4.99 0.78 -6.32
C LEU A 56 -5.08 -0.57 -5.61
N LEU A 57 -4.49 -1.63 -6.20
CA LEU A 57 -4.38 -2.94 -5.55
C LEU A 57 -3.61 -2.84 -4.24
N LEU A 58 -2.48 -2.12 -4.22
CA LEU A 58 -1.70 -1.89 -3.01
C LEU A 58 -2.52 -1.19 -1.91
N LEU A 59 -3.27 -0.15 -2.27
CA LEU A 59 -4.17 0.56 -1.36
C LEU A 59 -5.22 -0.38 -0.78
N ILE A 60 -5.90 -1.15 -1.64
CA ILE A 60 -6.93 -2.12 -1.22
C ILE A 60 -6.32 -3.18 -0.30
N SER A 61 -5.12 -3.69 -0.60
CA SER A 61 -4.45 -4.67 0.26
C SER A 61 -4.08 -4.11 1.63
N CYS A 62 -3.67 -2.85 1.72
CA CYS A 62 -3.42 -2.20 3.00
C CYS A 62 -4.72 -2.03 3.80
N VAL A 63 -5.77 -1.48 3.18
CA VAL A 63 -7.07 -1.24 3.83
C VAL A 63 -7.70 -2.54 4.29
N ALA A 64 -7.79 -3.55 3.40
CA ALA A 64 -8.36 -4.84 3.73
C ALA A 64 -7.55 -5.59 4.78
N GLY A 65 -6.21 -5.53 4.72
CA GLY A 65 -5.34 -6.14 5.73
C GLY A 65 -5.58 -5.55 7.13
N MET A 66 -5.73 -4.22 7.22
CA MET A 66 -6.02 -3.56 8.49
C MET A 66 -7.43 -3.84 9.01
N ILE A 67 -8.45 -3.88 8.14
CA ILE A 67 -9.82 -4.25 8.53
C ILE A 67 -9.84 -5.68 9.09
N LEU A 68 -9.20 -6.62 8.39
CA LEU A 68 -9.12 -8.02 8.82
C LEU A 68 -8.36 -8.17 10.15
N SER A 69 -7.24 -7.48 10.32
CA SER A 69 -6.49 -7.46 11.59
C SER A 69 -7.32 -6.85 12.71
N THR A 70 -7.96 -5.70 12.51
CA THR A 70 -8.82 -5.08 13.53
C THR A 70 -9.98 -6.00 13.93
N TYR A 71 -10.61 -6.64 12.94
CA TYR A 71 -11.67 -7.61 13.17
C TYR A 71 -11.16 -8.82 13.97
N TYR A 72 -10.02 -9.41 13.57
CA TYR A 72 -9.43 -10.53 14.28
C TYR A 72 -9.10 -10.17 15.73
N TYR A 73 -8.41 -9.06 15.95
CA TYR A 73 -8.06 -8.58 17.29
C TYR A 73 -9.29 -8.37 18.18
N TYR A 74 -10.36 -7.75 17.64
CA TYR A 74 -11.60 -7.51 18.38
C TYR A 74 -12.31 -8.80 18.83
N TYR A 75 -12.37 -9.81 17.95
CA TYR A 75 -13.10 -11.04 18.24
C TYR A 75 -12.28 -12.10 18.98
N PHE A 76 -10.95 -12.09 18.87
CA PHE A 76 -10.10 -13.17 19.38
C PHE A 76 -9.07 -12.73 20.43
N VAL A 77 -8.80 -11.43 20.60
CA VAL A 77 -7.79 -10.92 21.57
C VAL A 77 -8.43 -10.02 22.63
N SER A 78 -9.08 -8.93 22.23
CA SER A 78 -9.80 -8.04 23.15
C SER A 78 -11.04 -7.43 22.50
N SER A 79 -12.21 -7.70 23.09
CA SER A 79 -13.51 -7.16 22.66
C SER A 79 -13.81 -5.77 23.23
N ASP A 80 -12.79 -4.98 23.51
CA ASP A 80 -12.94 -3.59 23.96
C ASP A 80 -13.52 -2.71 22.84
N PHE A 81 -14.44 -1.82 23.20
CA PHE A 81 -15.09 -0.89 22.26
C PHE A 81 -14.09 0.08 21.59
N GLU A 82 -12.94 0.32 22.21
CA GLU A 82 -11.89 1.19 21.66
C GLU A 82 -11.15 0.56 20.47
N THR A 83 -11.03 -0.77 20.44
CA THR A 83 -10.33 -1.54 19.41
C THR A 83 -10.76 -1.18 17.97
N PRO A 84 -12.05 -1.20 17.59
CA PRO A 84 -12.48 -0.82 16.25
C PRO A 84 -12.19 0.65 15.91
N ILE A 85 -12.21 1.55 16.90
CA ILE A 85 -11.92 2.97 16.72
C ILE A 85 -10.43 3.16 16.42
N VAL A 86 -9.56 2.53 17.21
CA VAL A 86 -8.10 2.56 17.00
C VAL A 86 -7.73 1.91 15.67
N GLY A 87 -8.34 0.78 15.33
CA GLY A 87 -8.13 0.12 14.03
C GLY A 87 -8.54 0.99 12.84
N ALA A 88 -9.68 1.68 12.92
CA ALA A 88 -10.12 2.63 11.90
C ALA A 88 -9.16 3.84 11.78
N PHE A 89 -8.66 4.36 12.90
CA PHE A 89 -7.68 5.45 12.91
C PHE A 89 -6.37 5.03 12.22
N ILE A 90 -5.84 3.85 12.57
CA ILE A 90 -4.63 3.30 11.94
C ILE A 90 -4.87 3.09 10.45
N ALA A 91 -6.04 2.55 10.07
CA ALA A 91 -6.42 2.38 8.67
C ALA A 91 -6.41 3.69 7.87
N MET A 92 -6.91 4.76 8.49
CA MET A 92 -6.89 6.09 7.91
C MET A 92 -5.46 6.60 7.70
N VAL A 93 -4.58 6.46 8.71
CA VAL A 93 -3.18 6.94 8.61
C VAL A 93 -2.43 6.23 7.48
N TYR A 94 -2.48 4.90 7.41
CA TYR A 94 -1.84 4.16 6.33
C TYR A 94 -2.49 4.43 4.97
N GLY A 95 -3.82 4.57 4.92
CA GLY A 95 -4.54 4.92 3.71
C GLY A 95 -4.10 6.26 3.13
N ILE A 96 -4.04 7.30 3.97
CA ILE A 96 -3.53 8.63 3.58
C ILE A 96 -2.07 8.53 3.13
N PHE A 97 -1.23 7.79 3.87
CA PHE A 97 0.17 7.60 3.52
C PHE A 97 0.36 6.96 2.14
N VAL A 98 -0.36 5.87 1.85
CA VAL A 98 -0.35 5.22 0.52
C VAL A 98 -0.80 6.20 -0.56
N LEU A 99 -1.89 6.93 -0.34
CA LEU A 99 -2.41 7.89 -1.32
C LEU A 99 -1.40 9.00 -1.64
N VAL A 100 -0.72 9.55 -0.63
CA VAL A 100 0.33 10.55 -0.82
C VAL A 100 1.47 9.98 -1.65
N LEU A 101 1.96 8.78 -1.31
CA LEU A 101 3.03 8.13 -2.05
C LEU A 101 2.65 7.81 -3.50
N VAL A 102 1.42 7.37 -3.73
CA VAL A 102 0.91 7.10 -5.09
C VAL A 102 0.78 8.40 -5.87
N GLY A 103 0.35 9.50 -5.24
CA GLY A 103 0.34 10.82 -5.86
C GLY A 103 1.73 11.27 -6.30
N VAL A 104 2.72 11.16 -5.41
CA VAL A 104 4.13 11.47 -5.72
C VAL A 104 4.66 10.54 -6.83
N GLY A 105 4.39 9.24 -6.73
CA GLY A 105 4.83 8.25 -7.72
C GLY A 105 4.20 8.48 -9.10
N THR A 106 2.97 8.96 -9.17
CA THR A 106 2.31 9.40 -10.41
C THR A 106 3.12 10.51 -11.09
N ALA A 107 3.52 11.54 -10.34
CA ALA A 107 4.32 12.64 -10.86
C ALA A 107 5.71 12.16 -11.34
N VAL A 108 6.38 11.32 -10.55
CA VAL A 108 7.69 10.74 -10.90
C VAL A 108 7.59 9.89 -12.17
N PHE A 109 6.56 9.04 -12.27
CA PHE A 109 6.31 8.22 -13.45
C PHE A 109 6.08 9.07 -14.70
N ALA A 110 5.28 10.13 -14.60
CA ALA A 110 5.03 11.04 -15.71
C ALA A 110 6.32 11.73 -16.19
N ILE A 111 7.17 12.17 -15.26
CA ILE A 111 8.48 12.76 -15.59
C ILE A 111 9.40 11.73 -16.27
N ARG A 112 9.45 10.50 -15.75
CA ARG A 112 10.25 9.42 -16.35
C ARG A 112 9.82 9.15 -17.80
N ASN A 113 8.53 8.96 -18.03
CA ASN A 113 8.02 8.67 -19.36
C ASN A 113 8.27 9.82 -20.34
N ARG A 114 8.16 11.08 -19.89
CA ARG A 114 8.55 12.23 -20.73
C ARG A 114 10.04 12.22 -21.09
N LYS A 115 10.91 11.92 -20.12
CA LYS A 115 12.36 11.82 -20.37
C LYS A 115 12.70 10.71 -21.35
N GLU A 116 12.04 9.56 -21.24
CA GLU A 116 12.20 8.43 -22.16
C GLU A 116 11.74 8.79 -23.59
N ALA A 117 10.59 9.45 -23.73
CA ALA A 117 10.09 9.90 -25.03
C ALA A 117 11.01 10.93 -25.70
N VAL A 118 11.52 11.91 -24.94
CA VAL A 118 12.54 12.86 -25.44
C VAL A 118 13.82 12.14 -25.86
N LYS A 119 14.28 11.15 -25.08
CA LYS A 119 15.47 10.36 -25.41
C LYS A 119 15.29 9.55 -26.70
N ASN A 120 14.07 9.07 -26.97
CA ASN A 120 13.76 8.27 -28.14
C ASN A 120 13.43 9.10 -29.39
N GLY A 121 13.30 10.43 -29.26
CA GLY A 121 12.92 11.32 -30.35
C GLY A 121 11.44 11.25 -30.74
N ASP A 122 10.59 10.73 -29.85
CA ASP A 122 9.13 10.65 -30.04
C ASP A 122 8.44 12.03 -29.82
N ILE A 123 9.19 13.01 -29.29
CA ILE A 123 8.82 14.41 -29.09
C ILE A 123 10.01 15.33 -29.34
#